data_AF-A0A3D6DCN2-F1
#
_entry.id   AF-A0A3D6DCN2-F1
#
_cell.length_a   1.000
_cell.length_b   1.000
_cell.length_c   1.000
_cell.angle_alpha   90.00
_cell.angle_beta   90.00
_cell.angle_gamma   90.00
#
_symmetry.space_group_name_H-M   'P 1'
#
loop_
_entity.id
_entity.type
_entity.pdbx_description
1 polymer ?
#
loop_
_entity_poly.entity_id
_entity_poly.type
_entity_poly.pdbx_seq_one_letter_code
_entity_poly.pdbx_strand_id
1 'polypeptide(L)'
;MRFGVSYFGNRMLEHARKDFQHLKDMGFEILVHTYSENDFAFYRDTMKELINTSVDMGFEVWADPWGWGGVFGGEAFSGFLQTYPEEGQVNNSGKHTGGACFLSKAFRDKMKEWIDAVADTGASAIFWDEPHFQTRTWNFPQEWTCRCERCQKAFKENYGYPMPETYNEDISEFRSASVEDFFKELTSYTKKKGLKNILCFLPIESDLYGIRDYETLVKLEAVDNAGSDPYWLAFNKPLETFVGSTSERILELSNRYGKEHHLWIQAFKIPRGKEEELKKAYEMAKSKGINTVLFWGVYACKHMSHIAPDDPDKVWKVVEEILKMG
;
A
#
# COMPACT_ATOMS: atom_id res chain seq x y z
N MET A 1 -15.74 -10.89 -13.09
CA MET A 1 -14.77 -10.58 -12.00
C MET A 1 -14.50 -9.08 -12.01
N ARG A 2 -14.06 -8.47 -10.91
CA ARG A 2 -13.83 -7.00 -10.85
C ARG A 2 -12.38 -6.67 -11.12
N PHE A 3 -12.15 -5.62 -11.89
CA PHE A 3 -10.80 -5.19 -12.25
C PHE A 3 -10.50 -3.76 -11.80
N GLY A 4 -9.29 -3.56 -11.29
CA GLY A 4 -8.77 -2.25 -10.93
C GLY A 4 -7.38 -1.96 -11.48
N VAL A 5 -7.02 -0.68 -11.46
CA VAL A 5 -5.69 -0.22 -11.86
C VAL A 5 -5.28 0.99 -11.04
N SER A 6 -4.00 1.10 -10.70
CA SER A 6 -3.46 2.32 -10.09
C SER A 6 -3.21 3.41 -11.13
N TYR A 7 -3.61 4.64 -10.81
CA TYR A 7 -3.47 5.81 -11.66
C TYR A 7 -2.56 6.86 -11.00
N PHE A 8 -1.48 7.20 -11.71
CA PHE A 8 -0.47 8.15 -11.25
C PHE A 8 0.31 8.75 -12.42
N GLY A 9 1.17 9.73 -12.12
CA GLY A 9 2.07 10.36 -13.10
C GLY A 9 1.47 11.53 -13.89
N ASN A 10 0.14 11.69 -13.88
CA ASN A 10 -0.55 12.79 -14.56
C ASN A 10 -1.51 13.50 -13.60
N ARG A 11 -1.40 14.83 -13.52
CA ARG A 11 -2.31 15.72 -12.78
C ARG A 11 -3.03 16.74 -13.67
N MET A 12 -2.84 16.66 -15.00
CA MET A 12 -3.51 17.52 -15.97
C MET A 12 -4.89 16.95 -16.29
N LEU A 13 -5.93 17.59 -15.77
CA LEU A 13 -7.31 17.07 -15.81
C LEU A 13 -7.80 16.70 -17.22
N GLU A 14 -7.46 17.50 -18.24
CA GLU A 14 -7.87 17.23 -19.62
C GLU A 14 -7.27 15.95 -20.21
N HIS A 15 -6.06 15.58 -19.79
CA HIS A 15 -5.39 14.35 -20.21
C HIS A 15 -5.89 13.19 -19.37
N ALA A 16 -6.02 13.40 -18.05
CA ALA A 16 -6.53 12.37 -17.15
C ALA A 16 -7.95 11.92 -17.52
N ARG A 17 -8.83 12.84 -17.93
CA ARG A 17 -10.17 12.48 -18.46
C ARG A 17 -10.13 11.52 -19.64
N LYS A 18 -9.17 11.69 -20.55
CA LYS A 18 -9.00 10.80 -21.71
C LYS A 18 -8.51 9.43 -21.25
N ASP A 19 -7.56 9.40 -20.31
CA ASP A 19 -7.08 8.15 -19.74
C ASP A 19 -8.22 7.41 -19.02
N PHE A 20 -9.02 8.11 -18.19
CA PHE A 20 -10.16 7.53 -17.48
C PHE A 20 -11.19 6.96 -18.43
N GLN A 21 -11.53 7.68 -19.51
CA GLN A 21 -12.46 7.16 -20.52
C GLN A 21 -11.93 5.89 -21.15
N HIS A 22 -10.65 5.90 -21.55
CA HIS A 22 -10.00 4.73 -22.14
C HIS A 22 -10.00 3.54 -21.17
N LEU A 23 -9.65 3.75 -19.90
CA LEU A 23 -9.68 2.71 -18.87
C LEU A 23 -11.09 2.18 -18.64
N LYS A 24 -12.11 3.05 -18.69
CA LYS A 24 -13.51 2.65 -18.54
C LYS A 24 -13.97 1.79 -19.72
N ASP A 25 -13.62 2.20 -20.95
CA ASP A 25 -13.93 1.47 -22.17
C ASP A 25 -13.25 0.09 -22.22
N MET A 26 -12.07 -0.04 -21.59
CA MET A 26 -11.39 -1.32 -21.41
C MET A 26 -12.07 -2.26 -20.40
N GLY A 27 -12.96 -1.74 -19.56
CA GLY A 27 -13.68 -2.52 -18.55
C GLY A 27 -13.12 -2.44 -17.13
N PHE A 28 -12.23 -1.49 -16.82
CA PHE A 28 -11.85 -1.24 -15.43
C PHE A 28 -13.02 -0.67 -14.63
N GLU A 29 -13.18 -1.16 -13.40
CA GLU A 29 -14.22 -0.74 -12.47
C GLU A 29 -13.66 0.05 -11.30
N ILE A 30 -12.42 -0.26 -10.88
CA ILE A 30 -11.76 0.35 -9.74
C ILE A 30 -10.57 1.20 -10.22
N LEU A 31 -10.47 2.42 -9.72
CA LEU A 31 -9.32 3.29 -9.96
C LEU A 31 -8.67 3.65 -8.62
N VAL A 32 -7.38 3.34 -8.47
CA VAL A 32 -6.62 3.68 -7.26
C VAL A 32 -5.77 4.91 -7.55
N HIS A 33 -6.15 6.07 -7.00
CA HIS A 33 -5.38 7.30 -7.13
C HIS A 33 -4.27 7.34 -6.08
N THR A 34 -3.03 7.44 -6.54
CA THR A 34 -1.92 7.81 -5.67
C THR A 34 -2.08 9.26 -5.24
N TYR A 35 -2.07 9.51 -3.93
CA TYR A 35 -2.25 10.82 -3.35
C TYR A 35 -1.10 11.10 -2.38
N SER A 36 0.07 11.38 -2.96
CA SER A 36 1.34 11.58 -2.25
C SER A 36 1.36 12.86 -1.39
N GLU A 37 2.40 13.01 -0.57
CA GLU A 37 2.62 14.25 0.19
C GLU A 37 2.80 15.49 -0.73
N ASN A 38 3.44 15.31 -1.88
CA ASN A 38 3.58 16.36 -2.88
C ASN A 38 2.20 16.77 -3.44
N ASP A 39 1.35 15.78 -3.73
CA ASP A 39 -0.01 16.03 -4.19
C ASP A 39 -0.82 16.78 -3.13
N PHE A 40 -0.71 16.39 -1.87
CA PHE A 40 -1.39 17.05 -0.76
C PHE A 40 -0.91 18.49 -0.52
N ALA A 41 0.40 18.74 -0.67
CA ALA A 41 0.98 20.06 -0.46
C ALA A 41 0.65 21.04 -1.60
N PHE A 42 0.65 20.58 -2.86
CA PHE A 42 0.64 21.49 -4.01
C PHE A 42 -0.52 21.27 -4.98
N TYR A 43 -1.22 20.13 -4.90
CA TYR A 43 -2.24 19.72 -5.87
C TYR A 43 -3.55 19.27 -5.19
N ARG A 44 -3.83 19.69 -3.96
CA ARG A 44 -5.00 19.22 -3.18
C ARG A 44 -6.33 19.39 -3.93
N ASP A 45 -6.57 20.58 -4.49
CA ASP A 45 -7.80 20.84 -5.25
C ASP A 45 -7.82 20.09 -6.59
N THR A 46 -6.67 19.99 -7.25
CA THR A 46 -6.53 19.19 -8.48
C THR A 46 -6.80 17.70 -8.23
N MET A 47 -6.32 17.15 -7.12
CA MET A 47 -6.61 15.76 -6.73
C MET A 47 -8.08 15.55 -6.44
N LYS A 48 -8.73 16.50 -5.75
CA LYS A 48 -10.18 16.48 -5.54
C LYS A 48 -10.93 16.46 -6.86
N GLU A 49 -10.56 17.31 -7.81
CA GLU A 49 -11.18 17.33 -9.14
C GLU A 49 -10.95 16.04 -9.92
N LEU A 50 -9.73 15.47 -9.89
CA LEU A 50 -9.41 14.20 -10.55
C LEU A 50 -10.21 13.03 -9.97
N ILE A 51 -10.26 12.92 -8.64
CA ILE A 51 -11.00 11.87 -7.94
C ILE A 51 -12.50 12.00 -8.26
N ASN A 52 -13.08 13.19 -8.08
CA ASN A 52 -14.49 13.41 -8.38
C ASN A 52 -14.82 13.10 -9.84
N THR A 53 -13.93 13.49 -10.76
CA THR A 53 -14.10 13.18 -12.18
C THR A 53 -14.11 11.67 -12.44
N SER A 54 -13.20 10.89 -11.82
CA SER A 54 -13.26 9.43 -11.95
C SER A 54 -14.54 8.82 -11.35
N VAL A 55 -15.05 9.38 -10.24
CA VAL A 55 -16.31 8.94 -9.63
C VAL A 55 -17.50 9.24 -10.56
N ASP A 56 -17.56 10.45 -11.13
CA ASP A 56 -18.62 10.87 -12.07
C ASP A 56 -18.64 9.98 -13.34
N MET A 57 -17.49 9.42 -13.71
CA MET A 57 -17.34 8.45 -14.81
C MET A 57 -17.68 7.01 -14.40
N GLY A 58 -18.11 6.80 -13.16
CA GLY A 58 -18.58 5.53 -12.63
C GLY A 58 -17.49 4.56 -12.19
N PHE A 59 -16.31 5.04 -11.82
CA PHE A 59 -15.32 4.22 -11.11
C PHE A 59 -15.67 4.11 -9.63
N GLU A 60 -15.41 2.93 -9.04
CA GLU A 60 -15.13 2.87 -7.61
C GLU A 60 -13.72 3.41 -7.40
N VAL A 61 -13.54 4.38 -6.49
CA VAL A 61 -12.27 5.08 -6.35
C VAL A 61 -11.68 4.88 -4.98
N TRP A 62 -10.43 4.40 -4.96
CA TRP A 62 -9.62 4.27 -3.75
C TRP A 62 -8.51 5.33 -3.77
N ALA A 63 -8.20 5.91 -2.61
CA ALA A 63 -7.07 6.82 -2.44
C ALA A 63 -5.93 6.12 -1.70
N ASP A 64 -4.73 6.21 -2.23
CA ASP A 64 -3.51 5.59 -1.69
C ASP A 64 -2.59 6.69 -1.11
N PRO A 65 -2.19 6.62 0.17
CA PRO A 65 -1.21 7.52 0.77
C PRO A 65 0.22 7.18 0.30
N TRP A 66 0.41 7.18 -1.02
CA TRP A 66 1.59 6.69 -1.71
C TRP A 66 2.88 7.34 -1.21
N GLY A 67 3.77 6.54 -0.61
CA GLY A 67 5.05 6.96 -0.02
C GLY A 67 4.96 7.83 1.24
N TRP A 68 3.78 8.06 1.82
CA TRP A 68 3.62 8.94 2.98
C TRP A 68 4.45 8.51 4.18
N GLY A 69 5.14 9.48 4.78
CA GLY A 69 6.04 9.30 5.91
C GLY A 69 7.18 8.32 5.66
N GLY A 70 7.36 7.79 4.44
CA GLY A 70 8.27 6.67 4.18
C GLY A 70 7.90 5.39 4.93
N VAL A 71 6.61 5.18 5.23
CA VAL A 71 6.07 4.01 5.95
C VAL A 71 4.91 3.31 5.23
N PHE A 72 4.57 3.77 4.03
CA PHE A 72 3.65 3.11 3.10
C PHE A 72 4.38 2.81 1.79
N GLY A 73 3.86 1.85 1.02
CA GLY A 73 4.39 1.45 -0.28
C GLY A 73 4.50 2.63 -1.26
N GLY A 74 5.45 2.51 -2.20
CA GLY A 74 5.53 3.41 -3.35
C GLY A 74 6.87 4.06 -3.70
N GLU A 75 6.92 4.62 -4.91
CA GLU A 75 8.06 5.34 -5.47
C GLU A 75 8.06 6.85 -5.14
N ALA A 76 6.98 7.37 -4.55
CA ALA A 76 6.92 8.77 -4.14
C ALA A 76 7.86 9.05 -2.96
N PHE A 77 8.56 10.19 -3.02
CA PHE A 77 9.36 10.64 -1.88
C PHE A 77 8.47 11.25 -0.79
N SER A 78 8.80 10.95 0.47
CA SER A 78 8.25 11.67 1.62
C SER A 78 9.07 12.93 1.92
N GLY A 79 8.38 14.06 2.05
CA GLY A 79 8.91 15.33 2.53
C GLY A 79 8.63 15.59 4.01
N PHE A 80 7.80 14.77 4.68
CA PHE A 80 7.39 14.94 6.07
C PHE A 80 8.58 15.17 7.02
N LEU A 81 9.62 14.34 6.91
CA LEU A 81 10.81 14.44 7.75
C LEU A 81 11.76 15.59 7.40
N GLN A 82 11.56 16.27 6.26
CA GLN A 82 12.27 17.52 5.96
C GLN A 82 11.68 18.68 6.79
N THR A 83 10.41 18.57 7.18
CA THR A 83 9.71 19.57 8.00
C THR A 83 9.73 19.20 9.48
N TYR A 84 9.64 17.90 9.80
CA TYR A 84 9.56 17.35 11.16
C TYR A 84 10.65 16.27 11.39
N PRO A 85 11.95 16.60 11.33
CA PRO A 85 13.03 15.62 11.45
C PRO A 85 13.02 14.85 12.79
N GLU A 86 12.56 15.49 13.87
CA GLU A 86 12.43 14.92 15.21
C GLU A 86 11.36 13.82 15.30
N GLU A 87 10.42 13.79 14.36
CA GLU A 87 9.33 12.83 14.30
C GLU A 87 9.72 11.51 13.61
N GLY A 88 10.94 11.44 13.06
CA GLY A 88 11.49 10.27 12.38
C GLY A 88 11.77 9.08 13.29
N GLN A 89 11.89 7.93 12.64
CA GLN A 89 12.42 6.71 13.22
C GLN A 89 13.92 6.87 13.46
N VAL A 90 14.40 6.29 14.55
CA VAL A 90 15.82 6.24 14.92
C VAL A 90 16.22 4.78 15.02
N ASN A 91 17.34 4.39 14.41
CA ASN A 91 17.82 3.01 14.48
C ASN A 91 18.47 2.70 15.83
N ASN A 92 18.81 1.43 16.04
CA ASN A 92 19.41 0.98 17.29
C ASN A 92 20.84 1.47 17.56
N SER A 93 21.47 2.17 16.62
CA SER A 93 22.73 2.92 16.80
C SER A 93 22.53 4.42 17.04
N GLY A 94 21.28 4.89 17.21
CA GLY A 94 20.96 6.29 17.45
C GLY A 94 20.94 7.19 16.20
N LYS A 95 20.93 6.62 14.99
CA LYS A 95 20.88 7.39 13.73
C LYS A 95 19.43 7.54 13.25
N HIS A 96 19.06 8.74 12.81
CA HIS A 96 17.79 8.98 12.13
C HIS A 96 17.73 8.19 10.82
N THR A 97 16.55 7.68 10.50
CA THR A 97 16.24 7.00 9.24
C THR A 97 15.12 7.73 8.49
N GLY A 98 14.84 7.30 7.26
CA GLY A 98 13.91 7.99 6.37
C GLY A 98 12.42 7.68 6.57
N GLY A 99 12.02 7.05 7.68
CA GLY A 99 10.61 6.72 7.97
C GLY A 99 10.08 7.47 9.18
N ALA A 100 8.82 7.91 9.16
CA ALA A 100 8.15 8.55 10.29
C ALA A 100 7.91 7.53 11.42
N CYS A 101 8.01 7.97 12.67
CA CYS A 101 7.73 7.10 13.80
C CYS A 101 6.22 6.88 13.95
N PHE A 102 5.77 5.63 14.09
CA PHE A 102 4.36 5.32 14.32
C PHE A 102 3.79 5.92 15.61
N LEU A 103 4.64 6.26 16.59
CA LEU A 103 4.24 6.96 17.83
C LEU A 103 4.29 8.49 17.70
N SER A 104 4.64 9.02 16.52
CA SER A 104 4.60 10.46 16.27
C SER A 104 3.16 10.97 16.25
N LYS A 105 2.83 11.87 17.19
CA LYS A 105 1.54 12.56 17.19
C LYS A 105 1.40 13.45 15.96
N ALA A 106 2.46 14.19 15.61
CA ALA A 106 2.45 15.07 14.45
C ALA A 106 2.18 14.30 13.14
N PHE A 107 2.80 13.13 12.97
CA PHE A 107 2.55 12.29 11.80
C PHE A 107 1.11 11.75 11.78
N ARG A 108 0.61 11.24 12.91
CA ARG A 108 -0.79 10.78 13.02
C ARG A 108 -1.80 11.88 12.72
N ASP A 109 -1.56 13.09 13.21
CA ASP A 109 -2.41 14.24 12.92
C ASP A 109 -2.36 14.62 11.44
N LYS A 110 -1.19 14.58 10.79
CA LYS A 110 -1.08 14.79 9.34
C LYS A 110 -1.77 13.72 8.51
N MET A 111 -1.69 12.45 8.91
CA MET A 111 -2.47 11.40 8.25
C MET A 111 -3.98 11.64 8.39
N LYS A 112 -4.47 12.16 9.52
CA LYS A 112 -5.90 12.52 9.65
C LYS A 112 -6.28 13.70 8.77
N GLU A 113 -5.43 14.72 8.64
CA GLU A 113 -5.66 15.81 7.69
C GLU A 113 -5.70 15.30 6.23
N TRP A 114 -4.89 14.30 5.90
CA TRP A 114 -4.93 13.63 4.61
C TRP A 114 -6.21 12.81 4.43
N ILE A 115 -6.64 12.03 5.43
CA ILE A 115 -7.93 11.33 5.43
C ILE A 115 -9.07 12.32 5.22
N ASP A 116 -9.04 13.48 5.87
CA ASP A 116 -10.02 14.55 5.68
C ASP A 116 -10.03 15.06 4.24
N ALA A 117 -8.86 15.26 3.65
CA ALA A 117 -8.77 15.66 2.23
C ALA A 117 -9.33 14.61 1.28
N VAL A 118 -9.17 13.31 1.56
CA VAL A 118 -9.79 12.22 0.79
C VAL A 118 -11.30 12.21 1.02
N ALA A 119 -11.78 12.35 2.26
CA ALA A 119 -13.19 12.38 2.60
C ALA A 119 -13.94 13.59 1.99
N ASP A 120 -13.23 14.68 1.71
CA ASP A 120 -13.74 15.84 0.99
C ASP A 120 -13.90 15.60 -0.53
N THR A 121 -13.59 14.40 -1.02
CA THR A 121 -13.78 13.93 -2.41
C THR A 121 -14.88 12.87 -2.51
N GLY A 122 -15.16 12.39 -3.71
CA GLY A 122 -16.06 11.26 -3.96
C GLY A 122 -15.44 9.87 -3.78
N ALA A 123 -14.18 9.75 -3.35
CA ALA A 123 -13.56 8.45 -3.10
C ALA A 123 -14.41 7.61 -2.13
N SER A 124 -14.50 6.30 -2.39
CA SER A 124 -15.26 5.37 -1.54
C SER A 124 -14.40 4.73 -0.45
N ALA A 125 -13.07 4.74 -0.64
CA ALA A 125 -12.16 4.04 0.26
C ALA A 125 -10.75 4.65 0.30
N ILE A 126 -10.03 4.31 1.36
CA ILE A 126 -8.58 4.46 1.45
C ILE A 126 -7.94 3.09 1.27
N PHE A 127 -6.96 3.03 0.36
CA PHE A 127 -6.09 1.89 0.14
C PHE A 127 -4.81 2.06 0.96
N TRP A 128 -4.68 1.26 2.01
CA TRP A 128 -3.53 1.26 2.90
C TRP A 128 -2.46 0.33 2.35
N ASP A 129 -1.51 0.94 1.63
CA ASP A 129 -0.46 0.22 0.92
C ASP A 129 0.69 -0.15 1.86
N GLU A 130 0.71 -1.42 2.29
CA GLU A 130 1.83 -2.06 2.99
C GLU A 130 2.40 -1.24 4.17
N PRO A 131 1.65 -0.95 5.25
CA PRO A 131 2.21 -0.20 6.38
C PRO A 131 3.43 -0.92 6.99
N HIS A 132 4.60 -0.27 7.03
CA HIS A 132 5.85 -0.89 7.47
C HIS A 132 6.82 0.06 8.20
N PHE A 133 7.65 -0.48 9.08
CA PHE A 133 8.84 0.24 9.57
C PHE A 133 9.86 0.42 8.46
N GLN A 134 10.70 1.46 8.54
CA GLN A 134 11.73 1.73 7.53
C GLN A 134 12.63 0.50 7.29
N THR A 135 12.64 -0.01 6.05
CA THR A 135 13.27 -1.28 5.64
C THR A 135 14.67 -1.11 5.08
N ARG A 136 15.16 0.12 4.87
CA ARG A 136 16.52 0.39 4.36
C ARG A 136 17.65 0.02 5.35
N THR A 137 17.35 -0.65 6.46
CA THR A 137 18.34 -1.29 7.34
C THR A 137 18.79 -2.61 6.71
N TRP A 138 19.90 -2.57 5.96
CA TRP A 138 20.41 -3.70 5.15
C TRP A 138 20.88 -4.93 5.95
N ASN A 139 20.82 -4.88 7.28
CA ASN A 139 21.40 -5.90 8.15
C ASN A 139 20.49 -6.25 9.33
N PHE A 140 19.18 -6.44 9.08
CA PHE A 140 18.27 -6.95 10.10
C PHE A 140 18.67 -8.39 10.50
N PRO A 141 18.66 -8.77 11.80
CA PRO A 141 18.19 -8.02 12.97
C PRO A 141 19.28 -7.17 13.68
N GLN A 142 20.48 -7.04 13.14
CA GLN A 142 21.56 -6.25 13.75
C GLN A 142 21.27 -4.75 13.68
N GLU A 143 20.67 -4.28 12.60
CA GLU A 143 20.13 -2.92 12.47
C GLU A 143 18.61 -2.95 12.36
N TRP A 144 17.94 -2.16 13.21
CA TRP A 144 16.49 -2.07 13.23
C TRP A 144 16.01 -0.72 13.77
N THR A 145 14.79 -0.35 13.41
CA THR A 145 14.05 0.80 13.95
C THR A 145 12.78 0.30 14.65
N CYS A 146 12.21 1.02 15.62
CA CYS A 146 12.53 2.37 16.05
C CYS A 146 12.95 2.41 17.52
N ARG A 147 14.07 3.08 17.82
CA ARG A 147 14.56 3.44 19.17
C ARG A 147 14.58 4.95 19.39
N CYS A 148 13.67 5.73 18.77
CA CYS A 148 13.55 7.15 19.11
C CYS A 148 13.09 7.33 20.57
N GLU A 149 13.22 8.53 21.13
CA GLU A 149 12.87 8.81 22.54
C GLU A 149 11.42 8.41 22.89
N ARG A 150 10.48 8.61 21.97
CA ARG A 150 9.07 8.20 22.13
C ARG A 150 8.93 6.69 22.26
N CYS A 151 9.58 5.93 21.37
CA CYS A 151 9.56 4.47 21.40
C CYS A 151 10.25 3.92 22.65
N GLN A 152 11.40 4.48 23.04
CA GLN A 152 12.11 4.05 24.26
C GLN A 152 11.27 4.30 25.53
N LYS A 153 10.59 5.46 25.61
CA LYS A 153 9.69 5.78 26.71
C LYS A 153 8.49 4.82 26.76
N ALA A 154 7.78 4.67 25.65
CA ALA A 154 6.61 3.79 25.57
C ALA A 154 6.97 2.32 25.85
N PHE A 155 8.13 1.84 25.35
CA PHE A 155 8.62 0.52 25.66
C PHE A 155 8.87 0.34 27.16
N LYS A 156 9.55 1.29 27.81
CA LYS A 156 9.83 1.22 29.25
C LYS A 156 8.54 1.22 30.08
N GLU A 157 7.54 1.99 29.64
CA GLU A 157 6.21 2.00 30.27
C GLU A 157 5.49 0.66 30.14
N ASN A 158 5.60 -0.02 28.99
CA ASN A 158 4.92 -1.29 28.71
C ASN A 158 5.62 -2.52 29.33
N TYR A 159 6.95 -2.55 29.31
CA TYR A 159 7.74 -3.73 29.70
C TYR A 159 8.46 -3.57 31.05
N GLY A 160 8.50 -2.35 31.62
CA GLY A 160 9.07 -2.09 32.94
C GLY A 160 10.60 -1.98 32.98
N TYR A 161 11.28 -2.06 31.84
CA TYR A 161 12.74 -1.93 31.74
C TYR A 161 13.18 -1.14 30.48
N PRO A 162 14.42 -0.62 30.42
CA PRO A 162 14.88 0.16 29.26
C PRO A 162 14.89 -0.65 27.96
N MET A 163 14.50 -0.02 26.85
CA MET A 163 14.48 -0.65 25.53
C MET A 163 15.87 -1.17 25.11
N PRO A 164 16.04 -2.48 24.86
CA PRO A 164 17.33 -3.07 24.49
C PRO A 164 17.90 -2.53 23.18
N GLU A 165 19.21 -2.66 23.01
CA GLU A 165 19.91 -2.32 21.75
C GLU A 165 19.91 -3.49 20.76
N THR A 166 19.94 -4.70 21.30
CA THR A 166 19.89 -5.95 20.56
C THR A 166 18.43 -6.34 20.36
N TYR A 167 18.07 -6.66 19.11
CA TYR A 167 16.73 -7.13 18.78
C TYR A 167 16.36 -8.38 19.59
N ASN A 168 15.17 -8.39 20.17
CA ASN A 168 14.63 -9.52 20.92
C ASN A 168 13.10 -9.61 20.70
N GLU A 169 12.48 -10.56 21.39
CA GLU A 169 11.04 -10.83 21.28
C GLU A 169 10.18 -9.63 21.70
N ASP A 170 10.46 -9.05 22.86
CA ASP A 170 9.75 -7.86 23.39
C ASP A 170 9.81 -6.68 22.41
N ILE A 171 10.96 -6.47 21.73
CA ILE A 171 11.09 -5.44 20.69
C ILE A 171 10.18 -5.76 19.49
N SER A 172 10.11 -7.03 19.10
CA SER A 172 9.28 -7.43 17.97
C SER A 172 7.79 -7.25 18.27
N GLU A 173 7.34 -7.69 19.44
CA GLU A 173 5.99 -7.48 19.93
C GLU A 173 5.66 -5.99 20.02
N PHE A 174 6.56 -5.18 20.58
CA PHE A 174 6.39 -3.73 20.68
C PHE A 174 6.24 -3.07 19.30
N ARG A 175 7.04 -3.48 18.30
CA ARG A 175 6.96 -2.96 16.93
C ARG A 175 5.62 -3.33 16.30
N SER A 176 5.21 -4.59 16.38
CA SER A 176 3.92 -5.05 15.86
C SER A 176 2.75 -4.30 16.50
N ALA A 177 2.76 -4.14 17.83
CA ALA A 177 1.74 -3.40 18.55
C ALA A 177 1.72 -1.90 18.19
N SER A 178 2.89 -1.31 17.90
CA SER A 178 2.99 0.10 17.49
C SER A 178 2.33 0.35 16.14
N VAL A 179 2.49 -0.58 15.18
CA VAL A 179 1.83 -0.49 13.87
C VAL A 179 0.34 -0.78 14.00
N GLU A 180 -0.04 -1.81 14.76
CA GLU A 180 -1.45 -2.13 15.02
C GLU A 180 -2.19 -0.93 15.64
N ASP A 181 -1.62 -0.27 16.64
CA ASP A 181 -2.22 0.90 17.28
C ASP A 181 -2.37 2.09 16.32
N PHE A 182 -1.30 2.40 15.57
CA PHE A 182 -1.35 3.44 14.53
C PHE A 182 -2.44 3.15 13.50
N PHE A 183 -2.48 1.91 13.00
CA PHE A 183 -3.40 1.51 11.97
C PHE A 183 -4.84 1.47 12.47
N LYS A 184 -5.06 0.99 13.70
CA LYS A 184 -6.37 1.01 14.36
C LYS A 184 -6.90 2.42 14.52
N GLU A 185 -6.05 3.38 14.89
CA GLU A 185 -6.46 4.78 15.01
C GLU A 185 -6.91 5.36 13.66
N LEU A 186 -6.07 5.23 12.63
CA LEU A 186 -6.35 5.81 11.30
C LEU A 186 -7.53 5.14 10.60
N THR A 187 -7.65 3.81 10.68
CA THR A 187 -8.78 3.09 10.08
C THR A 187 -10.10 3.43 10.78
N SER A 188 -10.08 3.55 12.12
CA SER A 188 -11.24 4.00 12.89
C SER A 188 -11.63 5.44 12.53
N TYR A 189 -10.65 6.32 12.33
CA TYR A 189 -10.90 7.69 11.88
C TYR A 189 -11.49 7.72 10.47
N THR A 190 -10.96 6.91 9.55
CA THR A 190 -11.46 6.73 8.18
C THR A 190 -12.92 6.29 8.16
N LYS A 191 -13.30 5.31 9.00
CA LYS A 191 -14.70 4.90 9.19
C LYS A 191 -15.60 6.03 9.63
N LYS A 192 -15.16 6.87 10.59
CA LYS A 192 -15.92 8.05 11.05
C LYS A 192 -16.13 9.08 9.94
N LYS A 193 -15.28 9.09 8.92
CA LYS A 193 -15.40 9.93 7.73
C LYS A 193 -16.24 9.29 6.61
N GLY A 194 -16.81 8.11 6.86
CA GLY A 194 -17.69 7.43 5.91
C GLY A 194 -16.97 6.66 4.80
N LEU A 195 -15.64 6.52 4.90
CA LEU A 195 -14.80 5.82 3.93
C LEU A 195 -14.58 4.36 4.35
N LYS A 196 -14.44 3.47 3.36
CA LYS A 196 -13.97 2.09 3.59
C LYS A 196 -12.45 2.04 3.79
N ASN A 197 -11.97 1.02 4.48
CA ASN A 197 -10.54 0.73 4.61
C ASN A 197 -10.18 -0.55 3.84
N ILE A 198 -9.32 -0.40 2.83
CA ILE A 198 -8.79 -1.49 2.01
C ILE A 198 -7.34 -1.70 2.41
N LEU A 199 -7.00 -2.83 3.03
CA LEU A 199 -5.63 -3.13 3.46
C LEU A 199 -4.91 -3.96 2.39
N CYS A 200 -3.74 -3.51 1.95
CA CYS A 200 -2.75 -4.34 1.27
C CYS A 200 -1.66 -4.72 2.27
N PHE A 201 -1.47 -6.01 2.49
CA PHE A 201 -0.35 -6.49 3.28
C PHE A 201 0.74 -7.08 2.39
N LEU A 202 1.99 -6.94 2.81
CA LEU A 202 3.11 -7.57 2.12
C LEU A 202 2.91 -9.09 2.06
N PRO A 203 3.20 -9.75 0.92
CA PRO A 203 3.06 -11.20 0.72
C PRO A 203 4.09 -12.03 1.51
N ILE A 204 4.85 -11.39 2.42
CA ILE A 204 5.86 -12.00 3.27
C ILE A 204 5.70 -11.44 4.69
N GLU A 205 5.34 -12.32 5.62
CA GLU A 205 5.35 -12.07 7.06
C GLU A 205 6.79 -12.10 7.58
N SER A 206 7.26 -10.98 8.15
CA SER A 206 8.63 -10.86 8.63
C SER A 206 8.79 -9.72 9.63
N ASP A 207 9.57 -9.98 10.69
CA ASP A 207 9.99 -8.97 11.67
C ASP A 207 10.69 -7.77 11.04
N LEU A 208 11.29 -7.92 9.86
CA LEU A 208 11.91 -6.83 9.15
C LEU A 208 10.95 -5.63 9.00
N TYR A 209 9.72 -5.90 8.57
CA TYR A 209 8.69 -4.88 8.32
C TYR A 209 7.99 -4.41 9.61
N GLY A 210 8.22 -5.13 10.71
CA GLY A 210 7.64 -4.87 12.02
C GLY A 210 6.20 -5.34 12.19
N ILE A 211 5.68 -6.15 11.24
CA ILE A 211 4.44 -6.90 11.38
C ILE A 211 4.75 -8.37 11.16
N ARG A 212 4.55 -9.17 12.20
CA ARG A 212 4.78 -10.63 12.19
C ARG A 212 3.68 -11.41 11.52
N ASP A 213 2.46 -10.96 11.72
CA ASP A 213 1.26 -11.63 11.28
C ASP A 213 0.25 -10.55 10.91
N TYR A 214 -0.08 -10.47 9.63
CA TYR A 214 -1.00 -9.45 9.13
C TYR A 214 -2.45 -9.71 9.57
N GLU A 215 -2.75 -10.89 10.12
CA GLU A 215 -4.01 -11.16 10.81
C GLU A 215 -4.31 -10.13 11.90
N THR A 216 -3.27 -9.60 12.57
CA THR A 216 -3.39 -8.53 13.57
C THR A 216 -4.06 -7.27 13.01
N LEU A 217 -3.80 -6.92 11.75
CA LEU A 217 -4.41 -5.78 11.08
C LEU A 217 -5.73 -6.17 10.41
N VAL A 218 -5.80 -7.33 9.74
CA VAL A 218 -7.01 -7.76 9.02
C VAL A 218 -8.20 -7.94 9.97
N LYS A 219 -7.97 -8.43 11.20
CA LYS A 219 -9.04 -8.66 12.18
C LYS A 219 -9.68 -7.37 12.70
N LEU A 220 -9.07 -6.20 12.48
CA LEU A 220 -9.61 -4.93 12.96
C LEU A 220 -11.02 -4.70 12.39
N GLU A 221 -11.94 -4.29 13.26
CA GLU A 221 -13.34 -4.07 12.89
C GLU A 221 -13.48 -3.01 11.78
N ALA A 222 -12.62 -1.98 11.82
CA ALA A 222 -12.63 -0.89 10.86
C ALA A 222 -12.11 -1.28 9.46
N VAL A 223 -11.45 -2.44 9.30
CA VAL A 223 -10.97 -2.93 7.99
C VAL A 223 -12.12 -3.60 7.24
N ASP A 224 -12.33 -3.23 5.99
CA ASP A 224 -13.43 -3.75 5.15
C ASP A 224 -12.96 -4.80 4.16
N ASN A 225 -11.75 -4.64 3.65
CA ASN A 225 -11.20 -5.47 2.59
C ASN A 225 -9.72 -5.75 2.89
N ALA A 226 -9.28 -6.99 2.63
CA ALA A 226 -7.90 -7.40 2.77
C ALA A 226 -7.37 -8.01 1.47
N GLY A 227 -6.18 -7.57 1.06
CA GLY A 227 -5.49 -8.11 -0.10
C GLY A 227 -3.99 -8.03 0.05
N SER A 228 -3.30 -8.48 -0.99
CA SER A 228 -1.85 -8.52 -1.04
C SER A 228 -1.39 -8.48 -2.49
N ASP A 229 -0.09 -8.30 -2.67
CA ASP A 229 0.55 -8.01 -3.93
C ASP A 229 1.78 -8.92 -4.16
N PRO A 230 1.55 -10.20 -4.51
CA PRO A 230 2.62 -11.19 -4.71
C PRO A 230 3.41 -10.93 -6.00
N TYR A 231 4.14 -9.83 -6.07
CA TYR A 231 4.99 -9.41 -7.17
C TYR A 231 6.22 -10.31 -7.29
N TRP A 232 6.03 -11.50 -7.85
CA TRP A 232 6.99 -12.59 -7.84
C TRP A 232 8.36 -12.23 -8.43
N LEU A 233 8.43 -11.31 -9.41
CA LEU A 233 9.71 -10.84 -9.94
C LEU A 233 10.37 -9.85 -8.99
N ALA A 234 9.61 -8.95 -8.38
CA ALA A 234 10.14 -7.98 -7.41
C ALA A 234 10.70 -8.69 -6.15
N PHE A 235 10.00 -9.73 -5.68
CA PHE A 235 10.43 -10.53 -4.53
C PHE A 235 11.40 -11.66 -4.89
N ASN A 236 11.73 -11.84 -6.18
CA ASN A 236 12.54 -12.96 -6.69
C ASN A 236 12.05 -14.33 -6.17
N LYS A 237 10.75 -14.58 -6.32
CA LYS A 237 10.08 -15.82 -5.90
C LYS A 237 9.51 -16.58 -7.12
N PRO A 238 9.32 -17.90 -7.01
CA PRO A 238 8.62 -18.65 -8.05
C PRO A 238 7.16 -18.21 -8.13
N LEU A 239 6.71 -17.84 -9.34
CA LEU A 239 5.37 -17.32 -9.61
C LEU A 239 4.28 -18.21 -9.01
N GLU A 240 4.28 -19.49 -9.37
CA GLU A 240 3.17 -20.40 -9.04
C GLU A 240 2.99 -20.59 -7.54
N THR A 241 4.09 -20.83 -6.82
CA THR A 241 4.01 -21.00 -5.37
C THR A 241 3.66 -19.70 -4.68
N PHE A 242 4.22 -18.58 -5.12
CA PHE A 242 4.10 -17.31 -4.42
C PHE A 242 2.72 -16.66 -4.60
N VAL A 243 2.22 -16.62 -5.84
CA VAL A 243 0.87 -16.12 -6.12
C VAL A 243 -0.18 -17.06 -5.53
N GLY A 244 0.05 -18.38 -5.62
CA GLY A 244 -0.87 -19.39 -5.09
C GLY A 244 -1.03 -19.33 -3.57
N SER A 245 0.08 -19.35 -2.82
CA SER A 245 0.04 -19.28 -1.35
C SER A 245 -0.50 -17.95 -0.85
N THR A 246 -0.17 -16.84 -1.52
CA THR A 246 -0.68 -15.52 -1.15
C THR A 246 -2.18 -15.42 -1.39
N SER A 247 -2.68 -15.96 -2.51
CA SER A 247 -4.13 -16.03 -2.78
C SER A 247 -4.87 -16.83 -1.72
N GLU A 248 -4.31 -17.97 -1.28
CA GLU A 248 -4.88 -18.78 -0.19
C GLU A 248 -4.91 -18.01 1.13
N ARG A 249 -3.83 -17.30 1.47
CA ARG A 249 -3.75 -16.50 2.70
C ARG A 249 -4.75 -15.34 2.71
N ILE A 250 -4.90 -14.63 1.58
CA ILE A 250 -5.91 -13.57 1.42
C ILE A 250 -7.30 -14.14 1.70
N LEU A 251 -7.65 -15.27 1.07
CA LEU A 251 -8.98 -15.89 1.22
C LEU A 251 -9.21 -16.46 2.62
N GLU A 252 -8.20 -17.07 3.22
CA GLU A 252 -8.25 -17.56 4.60
C GLU A 252 -8.63 -16.42 5.56
N LEU A 253 -7.89 -15.32 5.53
CA LEU A 253 -8.10 -14.18 6.42
C LEU A 253 -9.43 -13.49 6.13
N SER A 254 -9.76 -13.29 4.85
CA SER A 254 -11.00 -12.62 4.45
C SER A 254 -12.23 -13.43 4.87
N ASN A 255 -12.22 -14.75 4.67
CA ASN A 255 -13.31 -15.61 5.11
C ASN A 255 -13.42 -15.68 6.64
N ARG A 256 -12.29 -15.78 7.35
CA ARG A 256 -12.25 -15.85 8.82
C ARG A 256 -12.88 -14.61 9.47
N TYR A 257 -12.60 -13.43 8.92
CA TYR A 257 -13.02 -12.15 9.49
C TYR A 257 -14.16 -11.45 8.74
N GLY A 258 -14.76 -12.12 7.76
CA GLY A 258 -15.87 -11.58 6.96
C GLY A 258 -15.51 -10.32 6.19
N LYS A 259 -14.29 -10.28 5.62
CA LYS A 259 -13.79 -9.15 4.82
C LYS A 259 -14.00 -9.41 3.33
N GLU A 260 -14.12 -8.34 2.55
CA GLU A 260 -13.91 -8.41 1.10
C GLU A 260 -12.42 -8.69 0.81
N HIS A 261 -12.08 -9.05 -0.43
CA HIS A 261 -10.72 -9.37 -0.81
C HIS A 261 -10.29 -8.79 -2.15
N HIS A 262 -8.99 -8.64 -2.34
CA HIS A 262 -8.38 -8.30 -3.63
C HIS A 262 -6.97 -8.86 -3.77
N LEU A 263 -6.43 -8.88 -4.99
CA LEU A 263 -5.04 -9.24 -5.26
C LEU A 263 -4.46 -8.32 -6.34
N TRP A 264 -3.20 -7.92 -6.17
CA TRP A 264 -2.46 -7.15 -7.17
C TRP A 264 -1.57 -8.04 -8.04
N ILE A 265 -1.61 -7.81 -9.35
CA ILE A 265 -0.72 -8.46 -10.33
C ILE A 265 0.35 -7.47 -10.77
N GLN A 266 1.60 -7.94 -10.79
CA GLN A 266 2.74 -7.16 -11.22
C GLN A 266 2.63 -6.81 -12.71
N ALA A 267 2.47 -5.53 -13.04
CA ALA A 267 2.50 -5.02 -14.42
C ALA A 267 3.64 -4.02 -14.66
N PHE A 268 4.65 -4.03 -13.78
CA PHE A 268 5.82 -3.15 -13.79
C PHE A 268 7.10 -3.99 -13.66
N LYS A 269 8.24 -3.45 -14.12
CA LYS A 269 9.56 -4.12 -14.11
C LYS A 269 9.51 -5.55 -14.68
N ILE A 270 8.68 -5.79 -15.70
CA ILE A 270 8.59 -7.10 -16.35
C ILE A 270 9.72 -7.21 -17.39
N PRO A 271 10.62 -8.19 -17.26
CA PRO A 271 11.65 -8.44 -18.26
C PRO A 271 11.05 -8.93 -19.58
N ARG A 272 11.74 -8.64 -20.68
CA ARG A 272 11.35 -9.12 -22.01
C ARG A 272 11.22 -10.65 -22.01
N GLY A 273 10.11 -11.15 -22.56
CA GLY A 273 9.82 -12.58 -22.63
C GLY A 273 9.09 -13.15 -21.42
N LYS A 274 8.86 -12.35 -20.37
CA LYS A 274 8.07 -12.73 -19.19
C LYS A 274 6.67 -12.13 -19.16
N GLU A 275 6.23 -11.46 -20.22
CA GLU A 275 4.94 -10.74 -20.22
C GLU A 275 3.74 -11.69 -20.02
N GLU A 276 3.81 -12.91 -20.56
CA GLU A 276 2.75 -13.92 -20.40
C GLU A 276 2.64 -14.47 -18.97
N GLU A 277 3.60 -14.20 -18.08
CA GLU A 277 3.52 -14.57 -16.66
C GLU A 277 2.34 -13.88 -15.97
N LEU A 278 1.92 -12.68 -16.42
CA LEU A 278 0.75 -11.97 -15.89
C LEU A 278 -0.54 -12.80 -16.05
N LYS A 279 -0.73 -13.46 -17.21
CA LYS A 279 -1.91 -14.31 -17.44
C LYS A 279 -1.91 -15.50 -16.49
N LYS A 280 -0.75 -16.13 -16.29
CA LYS A 280 -0.61 -17.24 -15.36
C LYS A 280 -0.93 -16.83 -13.92
N ALA A 281 -0.42 -15.68 -13.49
CA ALA A 281 -0.73 -15.13 -12.17
C ALA A 281 -2.24 -14.85 -12.02
N TYR A 282 -2.87 -14.28 -13.05
CA TYR A 282 -4.31 -14.06 -13.09
C TYR A 282 -5.12 -15.36 -13.01
N GLU A 283 -4.84 -16.33 -13.89
CA GLU A 283 -5.54 -17.62 -13.92
C GLU A 283 -5.41 -18.35 -12.58
N MET A 284 -4.23 -18.25 -11.95
CA MET A 284 -3.99 -18.79 -10.62
C MET A 284 -4.87 -18.11 -9.57
N ALA A 285 -4.84 -16.78 -9.47
CA ALA A 285 -5.67 -16.04 -8.52
C ALA A 285 -7.17 -16.36 -8.71
N LYS A 286 -7.63 -16.39 -9.96
CA LYS A 286 -9.01 -16.77 -10.34
C LYS A 286 -9.34 -18.19 -9.90
N SER A 287 -8.45 -19.16 -10.15
CA SER A 287 -8.65 -20.57 -9.80
C SER A 287 -8.80 -20.80 -8.29
N LYS A 288 -8.17 -19.93 -7.48
CA LYS A 288 -8.26 -19.97 -6.01
C LYS A 288 -9.53 -19.30 -5.48
N GLY A 289 -10.21 -18.46 -6.27
CA GLY A 289 -11.43 -17.76 -5.87
C GLY A 289 -11.26 -16.27 -5.63
N ILE A 290 -10.13 -15.67 -6.01
CA ILE A 290 -9.99 -14.21 -6.02
C ILE A 290 -10.95 -13.63 -7.08
N ASN A 291 -11.76 -12.64 -6.68
CA ASN A 291 -12.81 -12.06 -7.53
C ASN A 291 -12.60 -10.57 -7.83
N THR A 292 -11.57 -9.96 -7.24
CA THR A 292 -11.14 -8.57 -7.47
C THR A 292 -9.64 -8.58 -7.72
N VAL A 293 -9.24 -8.19 -8.91
CA VAL A 293 -7.84 -8.17 -9.35
C VAL A 293 -7.45 -6.77 -9.75
N LEU A 294 -6.35 -6.26 -9.22
CA LEU A 294 -5.81 -4.96 -9.58
C LEU A 294 -4.44 -5.10 -10.26
N PHE A 295 -4.08 -4.12 -11.07
CA PHE A 295 -2.78 -4.05 -11.72
C PHE A 295 -2.04 -2.81 -11.25
N TRP A 296 -0.81 -3.00 -10.77
CA TRP A 296 0.02 -1.84 -10.47
C TRP A 296 0.69 -1.31 -11.73
N GLY A 297 0.23 -0.12 -12.11
CA GLY A 297 0.72 0.73 -13.17
C GLY A 297 -0.23 0.93 -14.34
N VAL A 298 -0.94 2.05 -14.41
CA VAL A 298 -1.62 2.48 -15.65
C VAL A 298 -0.62 2.48 -16.82
N TYR A 299 -1.02 1.88 -17.95
CA TYR A 299 -0.17 1.69 -19.13
C TYR A 299 1.17 1.00 -18.83
N ALA A 300 1.14 0.01 -17.92
CA ALA A 300 2.30 -0.76 -17.48
C ALA A 300 3.48 0.14 -17.04
N CYS A 301 3.16 1.23 -16.35
CA CYS A 301 4.13 2.23 -15.88
C CYS A 301 5.03 2.84 -16.97
N LYS A 302 4.64 2.83 -18.26
CA LYS A 302 5.50 3.30 -19.37
C LYS A 302 6.08 4.71 -19.19
N HIS A 303 5.40 5.55 -18.41
CA HIS A 303 5.78 6.93 -18.13
C HIS A 303 6.83 7.07 -17.02
N MET A 304 7.07 6.02 -16.22
CA MET A 304 8.02 6.01 -15.10
C MET A 304 9.17 5.05 -15.37
N SER A 305 10.27 5.57 -15.94
CA SER A 305 11.40 4.76 -16.44
C SER A 305 12.03 3.83 -15.40
N HIS A 306 11.99 4.17 -14.12
CA HIS A 306 12.56 3.33 -13.05
C HIS A 306 11.82 2.01 -12.89
N ILE A 307 10.51 1.99 -13.13
CA ILE A 307 9.65 0.81 -12.95
C ILE A 307 9.00 0.32 -14.25
N ALA A 308 9.27 0.96 -15.38
CA ALA A 308 8.80 0.51 -16.68
C ALA A 308 9.32 -0.92 -16.99
N PRO A 309 8.48 -1.81 -17.55
CA PRO A 309 8.93 -3.04 -18.20
C PRO A 309 9.90 -2.80 -19.36
N ASP A 310 10.59 -3.86 -19.80
CA ASP A 310 11.42 -3.83 -21.02
C ASP A 310 10.59 -3.60 -22.30
N ASP A 311 9.30 -3.95 -22.26
CA ASP A 311 8.33 -3.78 -23.35
C ASP A 311 6.95 -3.43 -22.77
N PRO A 312 6.72 -2.16 -22.35
CA PRO A 312 5.50 -1.77 -21.65
C PRO A 312 4.24 -1.93 -22.50
N ASP A 313 4.33 -1.71 -23.82
CA ASP A 313 3.20 -1.87 -24.72
C ASP A 313 2.77 -3.35 -24.82
N LYS A 314 3.73 -4.29 -24.82
CA LYS A 314 3.42 -5.72 -24.78
C LYS A 314 2.81 -6.13 -23.45
N VAL A 315 3.32 -5.63 -22.33
CA VAL A 315 2.73 -5.88 -21.00
C VAL A 315 1.30 -5.34 -20.93
N TRP A 316 1.05 -4.13 -21.43
CA TRP A 316 -0.29 -3.55 -21.42
C TRP A 316 -1.27 -4.32 -22.30
N LYS A 317 -0.84 -4.84 -23.45
CA LYS A 317 -1.65 -5.77 -24.26
C LYS A 317 -2.02 -7.04 -23.50
N VAL A 318 -1.10 -7.59 -22.71
CA VAL A 318 -1.42 -8.75 -21.85
C VAL A 318 -2.47 -8.38 -20.80
N VAL A 319 -2.40 -7.19 -20.20
CA VAL A 319 -3.45 -6.68 -19.31
C VAL A 319 -4.79 -6.58 -20.03
N GLU A 320 -4.84 -6.00 -21.23
CA GLU A 320 -6.04 -5.94 -22.07
C GLU A 320 -6.66 -7.31 -22.37
N GLU A 321 -5.81 -8.31 -22.61
CA GLU A 321 -6.25 -9.69 -22.85
C GLU A 321 -6.83 -10.31 -21.59
N ILE A 322 -6.23 -10.06 -20.41
CA ILE A 322 -6.76 -10.53 -19.12
C ILE A 322 -8.15 -9.93 -18.84
N LEU A 323 -8.35 -8.63 -19.12
CA LEU A 323 -9.67 -8.00 -18.94
C LEU A 323 -10.76 -8.67 -19.78
N LYS A 324 -10.43 -9.13 -20.99
CA LYS A 324 -11.36 -9.86 -21.88
C LYS A 324 -11.66 -11.30 -21.42
N MET A 325 -10.85 -11.85 -20.51
CA MET A 325 -11.02 -13.21 -19.96
C MET A 325 -11.85 -13.25 -18.66
N GLY A 326 -12.12 -12.10 -18.02
CA GLY A 326 -12.74 -11.97 -16.70
C GLY A 326 -14.25 -11.87 -16.69
#